data_AF-U1MZJ9-F1
#
_entry.id   AF-U1MZJ9-F1
#
_cell.length_a   1.000
_cell.length_b   1.000
_cell.length_c   1.000
_cell.angle_alpha   90.00
_cell.angle_beta   90.00
_cell.angle_gamma   90.00
#
_symmetry.space_group_name_H-M   'P 1'
#
loop_
_entity.id
_entity.type
_entity.pdbx_description
1 polymer ?
#
loop_
_entity_poly.entity_id
_entity_poly.type
_entity_poly.pdbx_seq_one_letter_code
_entity_poly.pdbx_strand_id
1 'polypeptide(L)' 'MTDDTSQQSTIRTDGGTSSIEIGFPAVAFGLHAIVALALVPFAWDALQAGNLPLVGSLTLLSTLILILGVVVRRIAKRRF' A
#
# COMPACT_ATOMS: atom_id res chain seq x y z
N MET A 1 20.76 -58.05 -11.78
CA MET A 1 21.13 -56.64 -11.54
C MET A 1 20.48 -55.82 -12.63
N THR A 2 19.24 -55.41 -12.39
CA THR A 2 18.44 -54.54 -13.23
C THR A 2 17.43 -53.93 -12.27
N ASP A 3 17.81 -52.78 -11.73
CA ASP A 3 16.99 -52.02 -10.80
C ASP A 3 15.84 -51.36 -11.57
N ASP A 4 14.62 -51.79 -11.22
CA ASP A 4 13.38 -51.16 -11.67
C ASP A 4 13.35 -49.72 -11.17
N THR A 5 13.66 -48.81 -12.08
CA THR A 5 13.61 -47.37 -11.87
C THR A 5 12.14 -46.97 -11.89
N SER A 6 11.50 -47.08 -10.72
CA SER A 6 10.19 -46.50 -10.44
C SER A 6 10.18 -45.04 -10.88
N GLN A 7 9.38 -44.76 -11.91
CA GLN A 7 9.08 -43.42 -12.38
C GLN A 7 8.44 -42.63 -11.26
N GLN A 8 9.27 -41.93 -10.50
CA GLN A 8 8.85 -40.90 -9.60
C GLN A 8 8.34 -39.74 -10.45
N SER A 9 7.04 -39.81 -10.78
CA SER A 9 6.25 -38.70 -11.27
C SER A 9 6.39 -37.56 -10.28
N THR A 10 7.37 -36.69 -10.53
CA THR A 10 7.49 -35.43 -9.82
C THR A 10 6.36 -34.56 -10.33
N ILE A 11 5.20 -34.66 -9.68
CA ILE A 11 4.20 -33.61 -9.73
C ILE A 11 4.88 -32.39 -9.13
N ARG A 12 5.44 -31.58 -10.02
CA ARG A 12 5.95 -30.25 -9.74
C ARG A 12 4.71 -29.43 -9.44
N THR A 13 4.29 -29.42 -8.18
CA THR A 13 3.33 -28.45 -7.69
C THR A 13 4.08 -27.14 -7.69
N ASP A 14 4.03 -26.46 -8.83
CA ASP A 14 4.33 -25.04 -8.99
C ASP A 14 3.25 -24.29 -8.24
N GLY A 15 3.20 -24.50 -6.92
CA GLY A 15 2.57 -23.62 -5.97
C GLY A 15 3.37 -22.34 -5.97
N GLY A 16 3.27 -21.61 -7.07
CA GLY A 16 3.56 -20.19 -7.13
C GLY A 16 2.59 -19.54 -6.16
N THR A 17 2.91 -19.62 -4.87
CA THR A 17 2.73 -18.48 -4.00
C THR A 17 3.41 -17.37 -4.77
N SER A 18 2.60 -16.64 -5.53
CA SER A 18 2.92 -15.30 -5.96
C SER A 18 3.12 -14.60 -4.64
N SER A 19 4.34 -14.68 -4.10
CA SER A 19 4.83 -13.80 -3.07
C SER A 19 4.66 -12.46 -3.75
N ILE A 20 3.50 -11.86 -3.49
CA ILE A 20 3.26 -10.50 -3.86
C ILE A 20 4.29 -9.80 -2.97
N GLU A 21 5.50 -9.63 -3.50
CA GLU A 21 6.36 -8.53 -3.16
C GLU A 21 5.56 -7.31 -3.59
N ILE A 22 4.45 -7.01 -2.89
CA ILE A 22 3.94 -5.66 -2.78
C ILE A 22 5.13 -5.00 -2.11
N GLY A 23 6.06 -4.48 -2.92
CA GLY A 23 7.23 -3.81 -2.41
C GLY A 23 6.72 -2.84 -1.37
N PHE A 24 7.29 -2.87 -0.18
CA PHE A 24 6.99 -1.97 0.94
C PHE A 24 6.46 -0.56 0.53
N PRO A 25 7.01 0.13 -0.49
CA PRO A 25 6.42 1.35 -1.08
C PRO A 25 4.93 1.31 -1.47
N ALA A 26 4.41 0.22 -2.02
CA ALA A 26 3.01 0.11 -2.44
C ALA A 26 2.08 -0.08 -1.23
N VAL A 27 2.51 -0.82 -0.19
CA VAL A 27 1.78 -0.87 1.10
C VAL A 27 1.77 0.50 1.76
N ALA A 28 2.92 1.18 1.80
CA ALA A 28 3.03 2.52 2.39
C ALA A 28 2.13 3.53 1.65
N PHE A 29 2.11 3.52 0.32
CA PHE A 29 1.23 4.39 -0.46
C PHE A 29 -0.25 4.08 -0.22
N GLY A 30 -0.63 2.80 -0.20
CA GLY A 30 -1.99 2.36 0.11
C GLY A 30 -2.44 2.83 1.49
N LEU A 31 -1.57 2.70 2.50
CA LEU A 31 -1.85 3.18 3.86
C LEU A 31 -2.09 4.70 3.90
N HIS A 32 -1.26 5.49 3.23
CA HIS A 32 -1.45 6.95 3.19
C HIS A 32 -2.75 7.34 2.48
N ALA A 33 -3.14 6.61 1.43
CA ALA A 33 -4.41 6.81 0.74
C ALA A 33 -5.62 6.48 1.64
N ILE A 34 -5.56 5.37 2.40
CA ILE A 34 -6.60 4.99 3.35
C ILE A 34 -6.73 6.04 4.46
N VAL A 35 -5.60 6.50 5.01
CA VAL A 35 -5.60 7.56 6.04
C VAL A 35 -6.21 8.85 5.49
N ALA A 36 -5.85 9.27 4.27
CA ALA A 36 -6.44 10.45 3.63
C ALA A 36 -7.97 10.30 3.44
N LEU A 37 -8.44 9.11 3.06
CA LEU A 37 -9.87 8.79 2.96
C LEU A 37 -10.57 8.82 4.32
N ALA A 38 -9.91 8.34 5.37
CA ALA A 38 -10.46 8.35 6.73
C ALA A 38 -10.63 9.78 7.28
N LEU A 39 -9.89 10.76 6.77
CA LEU A 39 -10.01 12.17 7.17
C LEU A 39 -11.20 12.90 6.51
N VAL A 40 -11.79 12.36 5.45
CA VAL A 40 -12.93 12.95 4.73
C VAL A 40 -14.14 13.22 5.64
N PRO A 41 -14.64 12.26 6.45
CA PRO A 41 -15.77 12.53 7.34
C PRO A 41 -15.45 13.60 8.40
N PHE A 42 -14.21 13.68 8.90
CA PHE A 42 -13.79 14.71 9.85
C PHE A 42 -13.74 16.10 9.21
N ALA A 43 -13.28 16.20 7.96
CA ALA A 43 -13.29 17.45 7.21
C ALA A 43 -14.73 17.92 6.92
N TRP A 44 -15.64 16.99 6.61
CA TRP A 44 -17.07 17.28 6.41
C TRP A 44 -17.74 17.78 7.68
N ASP A 45 -17.46 17.15 8.82
CA ASP A 45 -17.98 17.56 10.13
C ASP A 45 -17.44 18.95 10.53
N ALA A 46 -16.13 19.18 10.34
CA ALA A 46 -15.51 20.49 10.59
C ALA A 46 -16.07 21.62 9.70
N LEU A 47 -16.42 21.32 8.45
CA LEU A 47 -17.09 22.25 7.54
C LEU A 47 -18.50 22.59 8.03
N GLN A 48 -19.29 21.60 8.45
CA GLN A 48 -20.62 21.83 9.02
C GLN A 48 -20.57 22.60 10.35
N ALA A 49 -19.54 22.37 11.16
CA ALA A 49 -19.30 23.10 12.40
C ALA A 49 -18.80 24.54 12.18
N GLY A 50 -18.55 24.97 10.93
CA GLY A 50 -18.02 26.30 10.61
C GLY A 50 -16.58 26.53 11.09
N ASN A 51 -15.87 25.46 11.47
CA ASN A 51 -14.55 25.54 12.07
C ASN A 51 -13.45 25.59 10.99
N LEU A 52 -13.40 26.71 10.27
CA LEU A 52 -12.47 26.94 9.16
C LEU A 52 -10.99 26.71 9.50
N PRO A 53 -10.48 27.06 10.70
CA PRO A 53 -9.10 26.72 11.09
C PRO A 53 -8.85 25.21 11.08
N LEU A 54 -9.80 24.43 11.60
CA LEU A 54 -9.71 22.98 11.69
C LEU A 54 -9.73 22.33 10.31
N VAL A 55 -10.61 22.81 9.42
CA VAL A 55 -10.66 22.39 8.01
C VAL A 55 -9.33 22.66 7.31
N GLY A 56 -8.75 23.85 7.54
CA GLY A 56 -7.43 24.22 7.00
C GLY A 56 -6.33 23.26 7.47
N SER A 57 -6.29 22.95 8.77
CA SER A 57 -5.33 21.97 9.32
C SER A 57 -5.53 20.56 8.76
N LEU A 58 -6.78 20.10 8.64
CA LEU A 58 -7.12 18.79 8.04
C LEU A 58 -6.70 18.71 6.58
N THR A 59 -6.92 19.78 5.82
CA THR A 59 -6.54 19.87 4.40
C THR A 59 -5.02 19.88 4.24
N LEU A 60 -4.32 20.65 5.08
CA LEU A 60 -2.85 20.68 5.12
C LEU A 60 -2.29 19.29 5.46
N LEU A 61 -2.82 18.65 6.50
CA LEU A 61 -2.41 17.33 6.94
C LEU A 61 -2.60 16.29 5.83
N SER A 62 -3.77 16.26 5.20
CA SER A 62 -4.06 15.37 4.07
C SER A 62 -3.08 15.59 2.91
N THR A 63 -2.77 16.85 2.60
CA THR A 63 -1.78 17.21 1.58
C THR A 63 -0.38 16.68 1.93
N LEU A 64 0.07 16.85 3.17
CA LEU A 64 1.36 16.31 3.62
C LEU A 64 1.41 14.78 3.50
N ILE A 65 0.36 14.09 3.93
CA ILE A 65 0.25 12.62 3.86
C ILE A 65 0.38 12.15 2.41
N LEU A 66 -0.31 12.80 1.46
CA LEU A 66 -0.22 12.46 0.04
C LEU A 66 1.18 12.74 -0.52
N ILE A 67 1.79 13.88 -0.20
CA ILE A 67 3.15 14.21 -0.63
C ILE A 67 4.13 13.16 -0.10
N LEU A 68 4.02 12.76 1.17
CA LEU A 68 4.88 11.75 1.78
C LEU A 68 4.73 10.40 1.07
N GLY A 69 3.50 9.97 0.78
CA GLY A 69 3.23 8.77 0.01
C GLY A 69 3.84 8.81 -1.40
N VAL A 70 3.74 9.95 -2.09
CA VAL A 70 4.34 10.15 -3.43
C VAL A 70 5.87 10.17 -3.36
N VAL A 71 6.47 10.81 -2.35
CA VAL A 71 7.92 10.86 -2.15
C VAL A 71 8.48 9.47 -1.85
N VAL A 72 7.82 8.69 -0.98
CA VAL A 72 8.20 7.30 -0.69
C VAL A 72 8.13 6.45 -1.96
N ARG A 73 7.06 6.58 -2.76
CA ARG A 73 6.94 5.89 -4.05
C ARG A 73 8.03 6.32 -5.04
N ARG A 74 8.39 7.60 -5.06
CA ARG A 74 9.43 8.16 -5.94
C ARG A 74 10.83 7.70 -5.53
N ILE A 75 11.12 7.63 -4.22
CA ILE A 75 12.39 7.12 -3.69
C ILE A 75 12.51 5.61 -3.99
N ALA A 76 11.44 4.85 -3.79
CA ALA A 76 11.44 3.44 -4.12
C ALA A 76 11.67 3.18 -5.62
N LYS A 77 11.04 3.95 -6.50
CA LYS A 77 11.30 3.91 -7.96
C LYS A 77 12.72 4.32 -8.37
N ARG A 78 13.49 4.98 -7.51
CA ARG A 78 14.89 5.35 -7.77
C ARG A 78 15.89 4.31 -7.23
N ARG A 79 15.44 3.36 -6.42
CA ARG A 79 16.28 2.30 -5.83
C ARG A 79 16.18 0.95 -6.55
N PHE A 80 15.25 0.80 -7.48
CA PHE A 80 15.19 -0.27 -8.48
C PHE A 80 15.58 0.32 -9.83
#